data_AF-A0A1I6XP76-F1
#
_entry.id   AF-A0A1I6XP76-F1
#
_cell.length_a   1.000
_cell.length_b   1.000
_cell.length_c   1.000
_cell.angle_alpha   90.00
_cell.angle_beta   90.00
_cell.angle_gamma   90.00
#
_symmetry.space_group_name_H-M   'P 1'
#
loop_
_entity.id
_entity.type
_entity.pdbx_description
1 polymer ?
#
loop_
_entity_poly.entity_id
_entity_poly.type
_entity_poly.pdbx_seq_one_letter_code
_entity_poly.pdbx_strand_id
1 'polypeptide(L)'
;MTNLKPPLFISLIILLNLGIYFTALSTETAESVYAECARNSGRTAAAINLILLLLMGHYGLQTIYREKFKLKLFKLFITLFAVNHLIHFFFVYKNFERQEMELNVYENLHGFLTFISLLLLPFLVFKFKRLTKTLYYLLLLHFFNVTYFIAISFYARYKPGIDEAYLHRIGILLMILALLYIIVRVFIEKREQLQASKEL
;
A
#
# COMPACT_ATOMS: atom_id res chain seq x y z
N MET A 1 5.72 -2.24 26.79
CA MET A 1 6.28 -2.10 25.43
C MET A 1 5.98 -3.35 24.63
N THR A 2 5.09 -3.30 23.65
CA THR A 2 4.69 -4.46 22.85
C THR A 2 5.85 -4.91 21.94
N ASN A 3 6.33 -6.13 22.14
CA ASN A 3 7.29 -6.77 21.26
C ASN A 3 6.62 -7.11 19.92
N LEU A 4 6.53 -6.13 19.01
CA LEU A 4 6.19 -6.40 17.61
C LEU A 4 7.19 -7.44 17.06
N LYS A 5 6.68 -8.59 16.63
CA LYS A 5 7.43 -9.69 15.99
C LYS A 5 7.12 -9.70 14.49
N PRO A 6 7.91 -9.02 13.63
CA PRO A 6 7.64 -8.96 12.19
C PRO A 6 7.37 -10.32 11.52
N PRO A 7 8.09 -11.42 11.87
CA PRO A 7 7.81 -12.73 11.30
C PRO A 7 6.38 -13.20 11.50
N LEU A 8 5.77 -12.93 12.67
CA LEU A 8 4.39 -13.31 12.95
C LEU A 8 3.40 -12.62 11.99
N PHE A 9 3.58 -11.32 11.77
CA PHE A 9 2.69 -10.58 10.87
C PHE A 9 2.90 -10.95 9.41
N ILE A 10 4.14 -11.27 9.01
CA ILE A 10 4.42 -11.81 7.68
C ILE A 10 3.71 -13.15 7.50
N SER A 11 3.80 -14.06 8.49
CA SER A 11 3.06 -15.31 8.47
C SER A 11 1.56 -15.09 8.38
N LEU A 12 1.00 -14.09 9.08
CA LEU A 12 -0.42 -13.75 8.97
C LEU A 12 -0.81 -13.27 7.55
N ILE A 13 0.02 -12.47 6.89
CA ILE A 13 -0.21 -12.07 5.49
C ILE A 13 -0.16 -13.27 4.55
N ILE A 14 0.78 -14.20 4.76
CA ILE A 14 0.87 -15.43 3.96
C ILE A 14 -0.38 -16.29 4.19
N LEU A 15 -0.76 -16.53 5.45
CA LEU A 15 -1.94 -17.32 5.80
C LEU A 15 -3.23 -16.69 5.25
N LEU A 16 -3.36 -15.36 5.31
CA LEU A 16 -4.48 -14.65 4.70
C LEU A 16 -4.55 -14.90 3.19
N ASN A 17 -3.43 -14.80 2.48
CA ASN A 17 -3.40 -15.04 1.03
C ASN A 17 -3.59 -16.52 0.67
N LEU A 18 -3.17 -17.46 1.52
CA LEU A 18 -3.51 -18.88 1.37
C LEU A 18 -5.02 -19.10 1.57
N GLY A 19 -5.61 -18.46 2.58
CA GLY A 19 -7.06 -18.48 2.78
C GLY A 19 -7.81 -17.96 1.55
N ILE A 20 -7.39 -16.81 1.00
CA ILE A 20 -7.92 -16.26 -0.25
C ILE A 20 -7.84 -17.30 -1.39
N TYR A 21 -6.70 -17.97 -1.54
CA TYR A 21 -6.51 -18.97 -2.57
C TYR A 21 -7.45 -20.18 -2.41
N PHE A 22 -7.51 -20.76 -1.21
CA PHE A 22 -8.38 -21.91 -0.96
C PHE A 22 -9.87 -21.56 -1.06
N THR A 23 -10.27 -20.37 -0.64
CA THR A 23 -11.63 -19.88 -0.84
C THR A 23 -11.94 -19.77 -2.33
N ALA A 24 -11.09 -19.11 -3.12
CA ALA A 24 -11.29 -19.00 -4.56
C ALA A 24 -11.36 -20.37 -5.26
N LEU A 25 -10.53 -21.32 -4.86
CA LEU A 25 -10.58 -22.71 -5.33
C LEU A 25 -11.93 -23.40 -5.08
N SER A 26 -12.60 -23.05 -3.98
CA SER A 26 -13.89 -23.63 -3.61
C SER A 26 -15.10 -22.92 -4.20
N THR A 27 -14.97 -21.64 -4.59
CA THR A 27 -16.11 -20.81 -5.01
C THR A 27 -16.08 -20.42 -6.49
N GLU A 28 -14.91 -20.45 -7.12
CA GLU A 28 -14.71 -19.97 -8.49
C GLU A 28 -14.43 -21.10 -9.47
N THR A 29 -14.61 -20.82 -10.77
CA THR A 29 -14.18 -21.75 -11.82
C THR A 29 -12.65 -21.79 -11.89
N ALA A 30 -12.09 -22.90 -12.39
CA ALA A 30 -10.64 -23.06 -12.48
C ALA A 30 -9.96 -21.89 -13.23
N GLU A 31 -10.63 -21.32 -14.24
CA GLU A 31 -10.17 -20.17 -15.03
C GLU A 31 -10.18 -18.83 -14.28
N SER A 32 -11.01 -18.70 -13.24
CA SER A 32 -11.20 -17.44 -12.49
C SER A 32 -10.54 -17.43 -11.12
N VAL A 33 -10.04 -18.56 -10.62
CA VAL A 33 -9.35 -18.67 -9.30
C VAL A 33 -8.29 -17.59 -9.13
N TYR A 34 -7.36 -17.45 -10.09
CA TYR A 34 -6.27 -16.47 -9.98
C TYR A 34 -6.73 -15.02 -10.13
N ALA A 35 -7.80 -14.76 -10.90
CA ALA A 35 -8.42 -13.44 -10.98
C ALA A 35 -9.00 -13.01 -9.63
N GLU A 36 -9.73 -13.91 -8.95
CA GLU A 36 -10.31 -13.61 -7.63
C GLU A 36 -9.23 -13.53 -6.54
N CYS A 37 -8.18 -14.36 -6.62
CA CYS A 37 -7.02 -14.24 -5.75
C CYS A 37 -6.32 -12.89 -5.89
N ALA A 38 -6.05 -12.47 -7.14
CA ALA A 38 -5.46 -11.18 -7.42
C ALA A 38 -6.34 -10.04 -6.90
N ARG A 39 -7.67 -10.13 -7.08
CA ARG A 39 -8.63 -9.15 -6.59
C ARG A 39 -8.59 -9.00 -5.07
N ASN A 40 -8.69 -10.10 -4.33
CA ASN A 40 -8.72 -10.04 -2.87
C ASN A 40 -7.37 -9.68 -2.27
N SER A 41 -6.27 -10.18 -2.85
CA SER A 41 -4.92 -9.77 -2.45
C SER A 41 -4.68 -8.27 -2.72
N GLY A 42 -5.24 -7.73 -3.81
CA GLY A 42 -5.24 -6.29 -4.11
C GLY A 42 -6.05 -5.47 -3.11
N ARG A 43 -7.19 -5.98 -2.62
CA ARG A 43 -7.96 -5.37 -1.51
C ARG A 43 -7.16 -5.34 -0.21
N THR A 44 -6.44 -6.42 0.10
CA THR A 44 -5.52 -6.47 1.26
C THR A 44 -4.44 -5.41 1.14
N ALA A 45 -3.83 -5.26 -0.05
CA ALA A 45 -2.88 -4.19 -0.32
C ALA A 45 -3.50 -2.81 -0.06
N ALA A 46 -4.68 -2.51 -0.62
CA ALA A 46 -5.36 -1.23 -0.40
C ALA A 46 -5.66 -0.96 1.08
N ALA A 47 -6.05 -1.97 1.85
CA ALA A 47 -6.26 -1.85 3.29
C ALA A 47 -4.96 -1.52 4.05
N ILE A 48 -3.85 -2.18 3.73
CA ILE A 48 -2.54 -1.87 4.31
C ILE A 48 -2.10 -0.45 3.94
N ASN A 49 -2.30 -0.04 2.67
CA ASN A 49 -2.02 1.33 2.23
C ASN A 49 -2.84 2.34 3.03
N LEU A 50 -4.14 2.11 3.21
CA LEU A 50 -4.99 2.99 4.02
C LEU A 50 -4.48 3.12 5.46
N ILE A 51 -4.04 2.03 6.10
CA ILE A 51 -3.44 2.07 7.43
C ILE A 51 -2.17 2.94 7.44
N LEU A 52 -1.30 2.80 6.43
CA LEU A 52 -0.10 3.61 6.28
C LEU A 52 -0.44 5.10 6.10
N LEU A 53 -1.43 5.42 5.26
CA LEU A 53 -1.89 6.79 5.05
C LEU A 53 -2.44 7.40 6.35
N LEU A 54 -3.26 6.64 7.10
CA LEU A 54 -3.79 7.09 8.38
C LEU A 54 -2.70 7.26 9.44
N LEU A 55 -1.70 6.38 9.47
CA LEU A 55 -0.54 6.54 10.36
C LEU A 55 0.22 7.83 10.04
N MET A 56 0.44 8.11 8.76
CA MET A 56 1.12 9.32 8.29
C MET A 56 0.30 10.58 8.54
N GLY A 57 -1.01 10.57 8.28
CA GLY A 57 -1.90 11.71 8.54
C GLY A 57 -2.04 11.99 10.03
N HIS A 58 -2.17 10.95 10.85
CA HIS A 58 -2.38 11.09 12.28
C HIS A 58 -1.11 11.53 13.02
N TYR A 59 0.02 10.85 12.78
CA TYR A 59 1.24 11.16 13.51
C TYR A 59 2.15 12.15 12.78
N GLY A 60 2.12 12.22 11.45
CA GLY A 60 3.11 12.95 10.67
C GLY A 60 4.43 12.19 10.58
N LEU A 61 5.13 12.32 9.45
CA LEU A 61 6.37 11.59 9.21
C LEU A 61 7.48 11.97 10.19
N GLN A 62 7.54 13.23 10.65
CA GLN A 62 8.58 13.68 11.57
C GLN A 62 8.46 12.96 12.92
N THR A 63 7.24 12.91 13.45
CA THR A 63 6.92 12.19 14.68
C THR A 63 7.15 10.70 14.54
N ILE A 64 6.76 10.10 13.40
CA ILE A 64 7.01 8.68 13.11
C ILE A 64 8.50 8.37 13.20
N TYR A 65 9.37 9.17 12.59
CA TYR A 65 10.82 8.94 12.60
C TYR A 65 11.50 9.30 13.93
N ARG A 66 10.90 10.19 14.72
CA ARG A 66 11.41 10.55 16.06
C ARG A 66 11.11 9.48 17.10
N GLU A 67 9.94 8.85 17.03
CA GLU A 67 9.49 7.88 18.04
C GLU A 67 9.73 6.44 17.61
N LYS A 68 10.54 5.71 18.40
CA LYS A 68 10.98 4.32 18.09
C LYS A 68 9.81 3.37 17.79
N PHE A 69 8.73 3.44 18.56
CA PHE A 69 7.57 2.57 18.38
C PHE A 69 6.82 2.86 17.07
N LYS A 70 6.56 4.14 16.78
CA LYS A 70 5.88 4.57 15.55
C LYS A 70 6.70 4.22 14.30
N LEU A 71 8.02 4.43 14.34
CA LEU A 71 8.90 4.00 13.25
C LEU A 71 8.89 2.49 13.06
N LYS A 72 8.87 1.71 14.16
CA LYS A 72 8.79 0.24 14.09
C LYS A 72 7.47 -0.21 13.46
N LEU A 73 6.36 0.45 13.81
CA LEU A 73 5.04 0.17 13.23
C LEU A 73 4.98 0.53 11.74
N PHE A 74 5.50 1.70 11.36
CA PHE A 74 5.59 2.14 9.97
C PHE A 74 6.42 1.17 9.12
N LYS A 75 7.61 0.79 9.62
CA LYS A 75 8.47 -0.23 8.98
C LYS A 75 7.77 -1.56 8.82
N LEU A 76 7.06 -2.02 9.85
CA LEU A 76 6.29 -3.26 9.80
C LEU A 76 5.26 -3.20 8.66
N PHE A 77 4.40 -2.18 8.63
CA PHE A 77 3.36 -2.09 7.61
C PHE A 77 3.92 -1.94 6.19
N ILE A 78 5.00 -1.18 5.99
CA ILE A 78 5.69 -1.13 4.69
C ILE A 78 6.21 -2.50 4.26
N THR A 79 6.80 -3.27 5.18
CA THR A 79 7.23 -4.64 4.90
C THR A 79 6.04 -5.54 4.55
N LEU A 80 4.95 -5.49 5.31
CA LEU A 80 3.74 -6.27 5.01
C LEU A 80 3.15 -5.89 3.65
N PHE A 81 3.19 -4.61 3.32
CA PHE A 81 2.70 -4.09 2.05
C PHE A 81 3.51 -4.62 0.87
N ALA A 82 4.84 -4.64 0.99
CA ALA A 82 5.74 -5.19 -0.02
C ALA A 82 5.58 -6.72 -0.16
N VAL A 83 5.51 -7.46 0.95
CA VAL A 83 5.29 -8.92 0.93
C VAL A 83 3.95 -9.26 0.29
N ASN A 84 2.87 -8.56 0.67
CA ASN A 84 1.56 -8.77 0.04
C ASN A 84 1.61 -8.46 -1.46
N HIS A 85 2.33 -7.43 -1.90
CA HIS A 85 2.48 -7.11 -3.31
C HIS A 85 3.24 -8.17 -4.10
N LEU A 86 4.24 -8.84 -3.52
CA LEU A 86 4.90 -9.99 -4.15
C LEU A 86 3.91 -11.14 -4.39
N ILE A 87 3.07 -11.45 -3.40
CA ILE A 87 2.05 -12.49 -3.50
C ILE A 87 0.96 -12.08 -4.51
N HIS A 88 0.51 -10.83 -4.45
CA HIS A 88 -0.45 -10.27 -5.40
C HIS A 88 0.07 -10.37 -6.85
N PHE A 89 1.34 -10.00 -7.06
CA PHE A 89 1.98 -10.10 -8.37
C PHE A 89 2.04 -11.56 -8.86
N PHE A 90 2.32 -12.52 -7.98
CA PHE A 90 2.23 -13.94 -8.32
C PHE A 90 0.83 -14.34 -8.82
N PHE A 91 -0.24 -13.88 -8.15
CA PHE A 91 -1.60 -14.15 -8.62
C PHE A 91 -1.92 -13.48 -9.96
N VAL A 92 -1.47 -12.24 -10.17
CA VAL A 92 -1.63 -11.55 -11.46
C VAL A 92 -0.89 -12.29 -12.56
N TYR A 93 0.38 -12.66 -12.33
CA TYR A 93 1.17 -13.43 -13.28
C TYR A 93 0.50 -14.75 -13.66
N LYS A 94 0.03 -15.52 -12.66
CA LYS A 94 -0.68 -16.78 -12.91
C LYS A 94 -2.01 -16.60 -13.63
N ASN A 95 -2.70 -15.49 -13.41
CA ASN A 95 -3.90 -15.15 -14.17
C ASN A 95 -3.58 -14.90 -15.65
N PHE A 96 -2.53 -14.13 -15.95
CA PHE A 96 -2.10 -13.85 -17.33
C PHE A 96 -1.62 -15.13 -18.05
N GLU A 97 -0.78 -15.92 -17.38
CA GLU A 97 -0.30 -17.21 -17.90
C GLU A 97 -1.48 -18.13 -18.26
N ARG A 98 -2.51 -18.17 -17.41
CA ARG A 98 -3.70 -18.99 -17.64
C ARG A 98 -4.62 -18.46 -18.73
N GLN A 99 -4.64 -17.16 -18.96
CA GLN A 99 -5.41 -16.52 -20.04
C GLN A 99 -4.62 -16.46 -21.36
N GLU A 100 -3.42 -17.06 -21.41
CA GLU A 100 -2.51 -17.01 -22.56
C GLU A 100 -2.21 -15.56 -22.99
N MET A 101 -2.23 -14.62 -22.04
CA MET A 101 -1.95 -13.21 -22.24
C MET A 101 -0.51 -12.89 -21.89
N GLU A 102 0.16 -12.09 -22.73
CA GLU A 102 1.49 -11.60 -22.42
C GLU A 102 1.44 -10.44 -21.42
N LEU A 103 2.29 -10.49 -20.38
CA LEU A 103 2.45 -9.39 -19.45
C LEU A 103 3.50 -8.40 -20.00
N ASN A 104 3.07 -7.49 -20.89
CA ASN A 104 3.98 -6.52 -21.49
C ASN A 104 4.36 -5.39 -20.51
N VAL A 105 5.63 -5.35 -20.12
CA VAL A 105 6.19 -4.33 -19.21
C VAL A 105 6.18 -2.94 -19.85
N TYR A 106 6.40 -2.81 -21.16
CA TYR A 106 6.46 -1.52 -21.83
C TYR A 106 5.11 -0.83 -21.86
N GLU A 107 4.04 -1.59 -22.12
CA GLU A 107 2.66 -1.08 -22.09
C GLU A 107 2.21 -0.71 -20.67
N ASN A 108 2.80 -1.33 -19.65
CA ASN A 108 2.44 -1.15 -18.24
C ASN A 108 3.58 -0.51 -17.41
N LEU A 109 4.41 0.33 -18.05
CA LEU A 109 5.66 0.83 -17.47
C LEU A 109 5.46 1.54 -16.12
N HIS A 110 4.43 2.38 -16.01
CA HIS A 110 4.13 3.08 -14.75
C HIS A 110 3.76 2.10 -13.62
N GLY A 111 2.96 1.08 -13.92
CA GLY A 111 2.61 0.03 -12.97
C GLY A 111 3.84 -0.77 -12.53
N PHE A 112 4.71 -1.14 -13.48
CA PHE A 112 5.96 -1.83 -13.20
C PHE A 112 6.90 -0.99 -12.32
N LEU A 113 7.13 0.28 -12.66
CA LEU A 113 7.96 1.19 -11.86
C LEU A 113 7.39 1.39 -10.44
N THR A 114 6.06 1.52 -10.31
CA THR A 114 5.39 1.62 -9.02
C THR A 114 5.59 0.35 -8.21
N PHE A 115 5.44 -0.83 -8.81
CA PHE A 115 5.71 -2.12 -8.19
C PHE A 115 7.15 -2.24 -7.68
N ILE A 116 8.15 -1.94 -8.51
CA ILE A 116 9.56 -1.96 -8.09
C ILE A 116 9.80 -0.98 -6.93
N SER A 117 9.23 0.23 -7.00
CA SER A 117 9.36 1.22 -5.93
C SER A 117 8.76 0.73 -4.61
N LEU A 118 7.65 -0.01 -4.64
CA LEU A 118 7.03 -0.62 -3.47
C LEU A 118 7.92 -1.70 -2.84
N LEU A 119 8.53 -2.54 -3.68
CA LEU A 119 9.45 -3.59 -3.20
C LEU A 119 10.73 -3.02 -2.59
N LEU A 120 11.21 -1.88 -3.10
CA LEU A 120 12.41 -1.21 -2.60
C LEU A 120 12.16 -0.34 -1.36
N LEU A 121 10.91 0.07 -1.11
CA LEU A 121 10.55 0.96 0.00
C LEU A 121 10.98 0.44 1.39
N PRO A 122 10.78 -0.85 1.76
CA PRO A 122 11.28 -1.36 3.03
C PRO A 122 12.79 -1.15 3.17
N PHE A 123 13.58 -1.49 2.16
CA PHE A 123 15.04 -1.33 2.22
C PHE A 123 15.44 0.13 2.43
N LEU A 124 14.77 1.06 1.74
CA LEU A 124 14.97 2.49 1.90
C LEU A 124 14.69 2.94 3.34
N VAL A 125 13.51 2.63 3.87
CA VAL A 125 13.08 3.05 5.22
C VAL A 125 13.92 2.39 6.32
N PHE A 126 14.40 1.16 6.11
CA PHE A 126 15.29 0.49 7.06
C PHE A 126 16.70 1.09 7.06
N LYS A 127 17.24 1.46 5.89
CA LYS A 127 18.57 2.08 5.76
C LYS A 127 18.63 3.45 6.43
N PHE A 128 17.62 4.28 6.24
CA PHE A 128 17.59 5.63 6.80
C PHE A 128 16.98 5.65 8.21
N LYS A 129 17.84 5.79 9.23
CA LYS A 129 17.41 5.89 10.64
C LYS A 129 16.83 7.26 11.01
N ARG A 130 17.10 8.30 10.21
CA ARG A 130 16.63 9.67 10.41
C ARG A 130 15.92 10.17 9.15
N LEU A 131 14.96 11.06 9.34
CA LEU A 131 14.20 11.65 8.24
C LEU A 131 14.92 12.87 7.70
N THR A 132 15.47 12.75 6.49
CA THR A 132 16.00 13.90 5.74
C THR A 132 14.88 14.58 4.98
N LYS A 133 15.07 15.85 4.57
CA LYS A 133 14.10 16.57 3.72
C LYS A 133 13.79 15.80 2.42
N THR A 134 14.83 15.24 1.79
CA THR A 134 14.67 14.43 0.57
C THR A 134 13.84 13.18 0.83
N LEU A 135 14.13 12.42 1.89
CA LEU A 135 13.37 11.23 2.23
C LEU A 135 11.92 11.57 2.58
N TYR A 136 11.68 12.69 3.26
CA TYR A 136 10.33 13.17 3.58
C TYR A 136 9.48 13.34 2.31
N TYR A 137 9.96 14.12 1.34
CA TYR A 137 9.22 14.37 0.10
C TYR A 137 9.12 13.12 -0.77
N LEU A 138 10.17 12.29 -0.80
CA LEU A 138 10.13 11.02 -1.52
C LEU A 138 9.03 10.10 -0.97
N LEU A 139 8.93 9.95 0.36
CA LEU A 139 7.88 9.14 0.98
C LEU A 139 6.49 9.70 0.66
N LEU A 140 6.29 11.02 0.76
CA LEU A 140 5.01 11.64 0.40
C LEU A 140 4.63 11.36 -1.06
N LEU A 141 5.52 11.68 -2.00
CA LEU A 141 5.26 11.44 -3.43
C LEU A 141 5.00 9.97 -3.73
N HIS A 142 5.75 9.06 -3.08
CA HIS A 142 5.56 7.63 -3.24
C HIS A 142 4.17 7.19 -2.79
N PHE A 143 3.71 7.58 -1.61
CA PHE A 143 2.38 7.20 -1.12
C PHE A 143 1.24 7.84 -1.91
N PHE A 144 1.43 9.06 -2.43
CA PHE A 144 0.48 9.66 -3.38
C PHE A 144 0.41 8.85 -4.68
N ASN A 145 1.55 8.50 -5.28
CA ASN A 145 1.62 7.71 -6.50
C ASN A 145 0.98 6.32 -6.33
N VAL A 146 1.33 5.61 -5.25
CA VAL A 146 0.75 4.28 -4.96
C VAL A 146 -0.76 4.38 -4.75
N THR A 147 -1.23 5.37 -4.01
CA THR A 147 -2.66 5.55 -3.76
C THR A 147 -3.42 5.89 -5.04
N TYR A 148 -2.85 6.75 -5.88
CA TYR A 148 -3.38 7.01 -7.22
C TYR A 148 -3.48 5.73 -8.04
N PHE A 149 -2.42 4.91 -8.06
CA PHE A 149 -2.38 3.67 -8.84
C PHE A 149 -3.41 2.63 -8.35
N ILE A 150 -3.58 2.49 -7.04
CA ILE A 150 -4.64 1.64 -6.46
C ILE A 150 -6.01 2.19 -6.84
N ALA A 151 -6.20 3.51 -6.78
CA ALA A 151 -7.49 4.14 -7.08
C ALA A 151 -7.91 3.93 -8.54
N ILE A 152 -7.01 4.14 -9.51
CA ILE A 152 -7.32 3.86 -10.92
C ILE A 152 -7.58 2.38 -11.17
N SER A 153 -6.84 1.48 -10.51
CA SER A 153 -7.03 0.03 -10.63
C SER A 153 -8.39 -0.42 -10.11
N PHE A 154 -8.85 0.18 -9.01
CA PHE A 154 -10.17 -0.06 -8.43
C PHE A 154 -11.28 0.58 -9.26
N TYR A 155 -11.05 1.79 -9.78
CA TYR A 155 -12.00 2.48 -10.63
C TYR A 155 -12.23 1.75 -11.97
N ALA A 156 -11.20 1.13 -12.54
CA ALA A 156 -11.33 0.33 -13.77
C ALA A 156 -12.28 -0.88 -13.63
N ARG A 157 -12.67 -1.25 -12.40
CA ARG A 157 -13.66 -2.30 -12.14
C ARG A 157 -15.10 -1.78 -12.10
N TYR A 158 -15.30 -0.48 -12.04
CA TYR A 158 -16.62 0.12 -12.04
C TYR A 158 -17.29 -0.08 -13.41
N LYS A 159 -18.44 -0.76 -13.41
CA LYS A 159 -19.29 -0.96 -14.59
C LYS A 159 -20.71 -0.48 -14.27
N PRO A 160 -21.06 0.78 -14.61
CA PRO A 160 -22.37 1.35 -14.30
C PRO A 160 -23.52 0.44 -14.73
N GLY A 161 -24.45 0.15 -13.81
CA GLY A 161 -25.62 -0.70 -14.09
C GLY A 161 -25.35 -2.20 -14.23
N ILE A 162 -24.11 -2.67 -14.05
CA ILE A 162 -23.73 -4.09 -14.12
C ILE A 162 -23.00 -4.53 -12.85
N ASP A 163 -21.88 -3.88 -12.52
CA ASP A 163 -21.14 -4.08 -11.27
C ASP A 163 -20.70 -2.71 -10.76
N GLU A 164 -21.47 -2.19 -9.82
CA GLU A 164 -21.22 -0.88 -9.21
C GLU A 164 -19.97 -0.86 -8.32
N ALA A 165 -19.40 -2.03 -8.00
CA ALA A 165 -18.16 -2.18 -7.24
C ALA A 165 -18.10 -1.29 -5.97
N TYR A 166 -19.20 -1.23 -5.21
CA TYR A 166 -19.37 -0.27 -4.10
C TYR A 166 -18.21 -0.27 -3.09
N LEU A 167 -17.70 -1.45 -2.73
CA LEU A 167 -16.57 -1.58 -1.81
C LEU A 167 -15.30 -0.90 -2.35
N HIS A 168 -15.04 -1.03 -3.66
CA HIS A 168 -13.91 -0.37 -4.32
C HIS A 168 -14.07 1.14 -4.30
N ARG A 169 -15.27 1.65 -4.56
CA ARG A 169 -15.59 3.09 -4.52
C ARG A 169 -15.43 3.69 -3.13
N ILE A 170 -15.94 3.02 -2.10
CA ILE A 170 -15.75 3.43 -0.70
C ILE A 170 -14.26 3.43 -0.35
N GLY A 171 -13.52 2.38 -0.75
CA GLY A 171 -12.07 2.31 -0.55
C GLY A 171 -11.33 3.49 -1.17
N ILE A 172 -11.65 3.85 -2.43
CA ILE A 172 -11.09 5.02 -3.12
C ILE A 172 -11.37 6.30 -2.32
N LEU A 173 -12.62 6.52 -1.92
CA LEU A 173 -13.02 7.72 -1.17
C LEU A 173 -12.24 7.83 0.16
N LEU A 174 -12.15 6.74 0.93
CA LEU A 174 -11.41 6.72 2.19
C LEU A 174 -9.92 7.02 1.98
N MET A 175 -9.31 6.49 0.93
CA MET A 175 -7.91 6.80 0.60
C MET A 175 -7.71 8.25 0.19
N ILE A 176 -8.63 8.85 -0.56
CA ILE A 176 -8.60 10.28 -0.90
C ILE A 176 -8.68 11.13 0.38
N LEU A 177 -9.62 10.82 1.28
CA LEU A 177 -9.74 11.52 2.57
C LEU A 177 -8.46 11.38 3.41
N ALA A 178 -7.83 10.21 3.40
CA ALA A 178 -6.56 9.99 4.10
C ALA A 178 -5.40 10.79 3.47
N LEU A 179 -5.35 10.92 2.14
CA LEU A 179 -4.37 11.80 1.46
C LEU A 179 -4.57 13.27 1.83
N LEU A 180 -5.83 13.75 1.85
CA LEU A 180 -6.13 15.11 2.32
C LEU A 180 -5.69 15.31 3.78
N TYR A 181 -5.90 14.31 4.63
CA TYR A 181 -5.44 14.36 6.02
C TYR A 181 -3.91 14.47 6.12
N ILE A 182 -3.16 13.75 5.27
CA ILE A 182 -1.70 13.91 5.18
C ILE A 182 -1.33 15.32 4.77
N ILE A 183 -2.01 15.93 3.80
CA ILE A 183 -1.73 17.32 3.37
C ILE A 183 -1.89 18.28 4.56
N VAL A 184 -3.00 18.16 5.30
CA VAL A 184 -3.23 18.96 6.51
C VAL A 184 -2.10 18.75 7.52
N ARG A 185 -1.66 17.50 7.72
CA ARG A 185 -0.57 17.18 8.63
C ARG A 185 0.77 17.80 8.20
N VAL A 186 1.07 17.81 6.90
CA VAL A 186 2.27 18.45 6.33
C VAL A 186 2.27 19.95 6.63
N PHE A 187 1.12 20.63 6.51
CA PHE A 187 1.02 22.05 6.86
C PHE A 187 1.25 22.32 8.34
N ILE A 188 0.68 21.50 9.23
CA ILE A 188 0.90 21.59 10.68
C ILE A 188 2.39 21.43 11.00
N GLU A 189 3.04 20.37 10.49
CA GLU A 189 4.47 20.11 10.74
C GLU A 189 5.36 21.25 10.24
N LYS A 190 5.05 21.85 9.08
CA LYS A 190 5.81 23.02 8.58
C LYS A 190 5.65 24.24 9.48
N ARG A 191 4.44 24.49 10.00
CA ARG A 191 4.18 25.61 10.90
C ARG A 191 4.94 25.45 12.22
N GLU A 192 4.93 24.25 12.81
CA GLU A 192 5.66 23.95 14.04
C GLU A 192 7.17 24.19 13.88
N GLN A 193 7.74 23.80 12.73
CA GLN A 193 9.15 24.06 12.42
C GLN A 193 9.48 25.55 12.32
N LEU A 194 8.62 26.34 11.68
CA LEU A 194 8.80 27.79 11.54
C LEU A 194 8.69 28.52 12.87
N GLN A 195 7.86 28.03 13.80
CA GLN A 195 7.74 28.60 15.14
C GLN A 195 9.00 28.27 15.95
N ALA A 196 9.44 27.02 15.96
CA ALA A 196 10.65 26.60 16.66
C ALA A 196 11.92 27.32 16.15
N SER A 197 11.98 27.70 14.86
CA SER A 197 13.12 28.45 14.32
C SER A 197 13.12 29.94 14.67
N LYS A 198 11.99 30.50 15.14
CA LYS A 198 11.90 31.90 15.58
C LYS A 198 12.25 32.08 17.07
N GLU A 199 12.25 30.99 17.83
CA GLU A 199 12.56 30.98 19.26
C GLU A 199 14.06 30.70 19.55
N LEU A 200 14.86 30.47 18.51
CA LEU A 200 16.33 30.29 18.54
C LEU A 200 17.03 31.55 18.06
#